data_AF-A0A1J5EHX5-F1
#
_entry.id   AF-A0A1J5EHX5-F1
#
_cell.length_a   1.000
_cell.length_b   1.000
_cell.length_c   1.000
_cell.angle_alpha   90.00
_cell.angle_beta   90.00
_cell.angle_gamma   90.00
#
_symmetry.space_group_name_H-M   'P 1'
#
loop_
_entity.id
_entity.type
_entity.pdbx_description
1 polymer ?
#
loop_
_entity_poly.entity_id
_entity_poly.type
_entity_poly.pdbx_seq_one_letter_code
_entity_poly.pdbx_strand_id
1 'polypeptide(L)'
;MRTARVALLFALLSTQALFMACDKNSSSDSSSEKKEEAAAEHPIWGDLDLAKRLDALQGTWTLKLPAMGLVNYEGARAMMEEMTLQVEGDSATFTAAQGEVVKGKLRVTSPCSLEFAKDGEEGQLRFDFAASGADVYLGLGGVGTKLGEGFITCENNAFVVYDGKACKVYEAKFGPKEGFEPAIEVNCSFAGDTFRYQVPSFMDKTKLNEETLVRSGEVLLSEQLRDDHKLTKK
;
A
#
# COMPACT_ATOMS: atom_id res chain seq x y z
N MET A 1 8.16 55.75 -28.36
CA MET A 1 7.49 55.26 -27.14
C MET A 1 8.36 54.16 -26.53
N ARG A 2 9.13 54.50 -25.50
CA ARG A 2 9.04 53.96 -24.12
C ARG A 2 9.12 52.42 -24.05
N THR A 3 10.33 51.85 -23.94
CA THR A 3 11.01 51.36 -22.71
C THR A 3 10.23 50.32 -21.90
N ALA A 4 10.75 49.09 -21.84
CA ALA A 4 10.76 48.27 -20.62
C ALA A 4 11.90 47.24 -20.68
N ARG A 5 12.96 47.51 -19.92
CA ARG A 5 13.99 46.56 -19.51
C ARG A 5 13.48 45.91 -18.21
N VAL A 6 13.46 44.59 -18.11
CA VAL A 6 13.31 43.90 -16.83
C VAL A 6 14.60 43.15 -16.56
N ALA A 7 15.37 43.67 -15.61
CA ALA A 7 16.53 43.03 -15.02
C ALA A 7 16.04 42.09 -13.91
N LEU A 8 16.41 40.81 -13.97
CA LEU A 8 16.22 39.88 -12.86
C LEU A 8 17.53 39.82 -12.07
N LEU A 9 17.47 40.27 -10.81
CA LEU A 9 18.55 40.14 -9.84
C LEU A 9 18.74 38.66 -9.46
N PHE A 10 19.95 38.13 -9.68
CA PHE A 10 20.44 36.96 -8.97
C PHE A 10 21.09 37.42 -7.66
N ALA A 11 20.47 37.08 -6.53
CA ALA A 11 21.09 37.20 -5.22
C ALA A 11 21.64 35.83 -4.82
N LEU A 12 22.97 35.76 -4.74
CA LEU A 12 23.71 34.75 -4.00
C LEU A 12 23.31 34.83 -2.52
N LEU A 13 22.99 33.69 -1.89
CA LEU A 13 23.22 33.53 -0.46
C LEU A 13 24.04 32.26 -0.20
N SER A 14 25.12 32.51 0.51
CA SER A 14 26.22 31.65 0.92
C SER A 14 25.87 30.76 2.11
N THR A 15 26.37 29.53 2.05
CA THR A 15 27.11 28.77 3.09
C THR A 15 26.72 28.97 4.56
N GLN A 16 26.38 27.85 5.22
CA GLN A 16 27.06 27.44 6.45
C GLN A 16 26.86 25.95 6.72
N ALA A 17 27.94 25.19 6.56
CA ALA A 17 28.10 23.86 7.13
C ALA A 17 28.50 24.02 8.61
N LEU A 18 27.80 23.32 9.51
CA LEU A 18 28.29 23.08 10.86
C LEU A 18 28.51 21.58 11.03
N PHE A 19 29.77 21.25 11.24
CA PHE A 19 30.24 19.99 11.79
C PHE A 19 29.74 19.84 13.22
N MET A 20 29.17 18.69 13.56
CA MET A 20 29.26 18.14 14.91
C MET A 20 29.87 16.74 14.82
N ALA A 21 31.04 16.62 15.45
CA ALA A 21 31.76 15.40 15.71
C ALA A 21 31.51 14.96 17.17
N CYS A 22 31.86 13.70 17.43
CA CYS A 22 31.90 12.96 18.72
C CYS A 22 30.56 12.28 19.09
N ASP A 23 30.50 11.00 19.46
CA ASP A 23 31.50 10.21 20.20
C ASP A 23 31.55 8.72 19.81
N LYS A 24 32.75 8.15 19.92
CA LYS A 24 33.07 6.72 19.95
C LYS A 24 33.03 6.24 21.40
N ASN A 25 32.21 5.24 21.69
CA ASN A 25 32.53 4.02 22.46
C ASN A 25 31.27 3.44 23.11
N SER A 26 30.96 2.19 22.81
CA SER A 26 30.68 1.15 23.81
C SER A 26 30.31 -0.14 23.08
N SER A 27 31.32 -1.01 22.96
CA SER A 27 31.16 -2.43 22.75
C SER A 27 30.37 -3.07 23.90
N SER A 28 29.27 -3.74 23.60
CA SER A 28 28.77 -4.82 24.45
C SER A 28 28.04 -5.84 23.57
N ASP A 29 28.76 -6.91 23.26
CA ASP A 29 28.20 -8.19 22.84
C ASP A 29 27.16 -8.64 23.87
N SER A 30 25.90 -8.71 23.45
CA SER A 30 24.93 -9.60 24.08
C SER A 30 24.15 -10.31 22.98
N SER A 31 24.63 -11.50 22.61
CA SER A 31 23.87 -12.47 21.84
C SER A 31 22.70 -12.98 22.71
N SER A 32 21.64 -12.19 22.80
CA SER A 32 20.33 -12.68 23.19
C SER A 32 19.72 -13.33 21.96
N GLU A 33 19.76 -14.66 21.92
CA GLU A 33 18.87 -15.45 21.06
C GLU A 33 17.45 -14.96 21.34
N LYS A 34 16.92 -14.18 20.39
CA LYS A 34 15.57 -13.64 20.43
C LYS A 34 14.65 -14.83 20.24
N LYS A 35 14.21 -15.41 21.37
CA LYS A 35 13.14 -16.38 21.42
C LYS A 35 11.98 -15.77 20.63
N GLU A 36 11.66 -16.40 19.51
CA GLU A 36 10.59 -16.00 18.60
C GLU A 36 9.28 -16.05 19.38
N GLU A 37 8.91 -14.91 19.96
CA GLU A 37 7.64 -14.70 20.62
C GLU A 37 6.59 -14.90 19.53
N ALA A 38 5.76 -15.94 19.68
CA ALA A 38 4.67 -16.21 18.76
C ALA A 38 3.91 -14.89 18.55
N ALA A 39 3.93 -14.38 17.31
CA ALA A 39 3.34 -13.09 17.00
C ALA A 39 1.89 -13.09 17.48
N ALA A 40 1.58 -12.20 18.42
CA ALA A 40 0.22 -12.08 18.95
C ALA A 40 -0.76 -11.86 17.78
N GLU A 41 -1.88 -12.59 17.80
CA GLU A 41 -2.93 -12.46 16.79
C GLU A 41 -3.33 -10.98 16.62
N HIS A 42 -3.40 -10.52 15.37
CA HIS A 42 -3.78 -9.15 15.09
C HIS A 42 -5.27 -8.96 15.41
N PRO A 43 -5.69 -7.87 16.08
CA PRO A 43 -7.07 -7.69 16.56
C PRO A 43 -8.15 -7.66 15.46
N ILE A 44 -7.76 -7.49 14.19
CA ILE A 44 -8.69 -7.38 13.04
C ILE A 44 -8.64 -8.62 12.14
N TRP A 45 -7.44 -9.15 11.87
CA TRP A 45 -7.25 -10.24 10.91
C TRP A 45 -6.60 -11.48 11.54
N GLY A 46 -6.61 -11.56 12.87
CA GLY A 46 -6.25 -12.73 13.65
C GLY A 46 -4.84 -13.23 13.34
N ASP A 47 -4.77 -14.52 13.02
CA ASP A 47 -3.57 -15.29 12.73
C ASP A 47 -3.13 -15.24 11.26
N LEU A 48 -3.71 -14.34 10.44
CA LEU A 48 -3.36 -14.24 9.03
C LEU A 48 -1.85 -13.96 8.86
N ASP A 49 -1.17 -14.91 8.23
CA ASP A 49 0.25 -14.81 7.92
C ASP A 49 0.47 -13.88 6.72
N LEU A 50 0.66 -12.59 7.01
CA LEU A 50 0.90 -11.57 5.99
C LEU A 50 2.18 -11.85 5.19
N ALA A 51 3.21 -12.41 5.82
CA ALA A 51 4.49 -12.68 5.14
C ALA A 51 4.32 -13.74 4.06
N LYS A 52 3.60 -14.84 4.34
CA LYS A 52 3.29 -15.87 3.34
C LYS A 52 2.48 -15.36 2.16
N ARG A 53 1.72 -14.27 2.31
CA ARG A 53 0.98 -13.72 1.16
C ARG A 53 1.90 -13.19 0.07
N LEU A 54 3.15 -12.86 0.40
CA LEU A 54 4.16 -12.49 -0.59
C LEU A 54 4.56 -13.66 -1.50
N ASP A 55 4.29 -14.91 -1.10
CA ASP A 55 4.55 -16.10 -1.93
C ASP A 55 3.76 -16.06 -3.24
N ALA A 56 2.57 -15.44 -3.23
CA ALA A 56 1.75 -15.27 -4.42
C ALA A 56 2.40 -14.38 -5.49
N LEU A 57 3.34 -13.51 -5.09
CA LEU A 57 4.04 -12.59 -6.00
C LEU A 57 5.37 -13.16 -6.52
N GLN A 58 5.80 -14.34 -6.09
CA GLN A 58 7.11 -14.87 -6.49
C GLN A 58 7.20 -15.14 -8.00
N GLY A 59 8.35 -14.82 -8.57
CA GLY A 59 8.64 -14.97 -9.99
C GLY A 59 8.55 -13.66 -10.78
N THR A 60 8.27 -13.77 -12.08
CA THR A 60 8.27 -12.63 -12.99
C THR A 60 6.87 -12.37 -13.53
N TRP A 61 6.46 -11.10 -13.52
CA TRP A 61 5.14 -10.64 -13.90
C TRP A 61 5.21 -9.44 -14.83
N THR A 62 4.23 -9.32 -15.71
CA THR A 62 3.88 -8.09 -16.41
C THR A 62 2.71 -7.43 -15.70
N LEU A 63 2.76 -6.12 -15.54
CA LEU A 63 1.68 -5.32 -14.97
C LEU A 63 1.66 -3.91 -15.55
N LYS A 64 0.51 -3.24 -15.51
CA LYS A 64 0.40 -1.81 -15.80
C LYS A 64 0.22 -1.05 -14.50
N LEU A 65 1.09 -0.07 -14.24
CA LEU A 65 1.01 0.76 -13.04
C LEU A 65 1.21 2.23 -13.38
N PRO A 66 0.68 3.14 -12.53
CA PRO A 66 1.13 4.51 -12.55
C PRO A 66 2.60 4.56 -12.11
N ALA A 67 3.47 4.97 -13.03
CA ALA A 67 4.91 4.99 -12.82
C ALA A 67 5.38 6.15 -11.90
N MET A 68 4.48 7.08 -11.55
CA MET A 68 4.81 8.23 -10.71
C MET A 68 5.29 7.78 -9.32
N GLY A 69 6.49 8.19 -8.93
CA GLY A 69 7.10 7.84 -7.64
C GLY A 69 7.84 6.51 -7.60
N LEU A 70 7.56 5.57 -8.53
CA LEU A 70 8.38 4.36 -8.70
C LEU A 70 9.70 4.69 -9.39
N VAL A 71 9.62 5.44 -10.49
CA VAL A 71 10.72 5.74 -11.40
C VAL A 71 10.98 7.24 -11.46
N ASN A 72 12.26 7.63 -11.55
CA ASN A 72 12.67 9.03 -11.62
C ASN A 72 12.56 9.48 -13.09
N TYR A 73 11.80 10.53 -13.38
CA TYR A 73 11.53 10.88 -14.76
C TYR A 73 11.61 12.39 -15.08
N GLU A 74 12.20 12.69 -16.25
CA GLU A 74 12.19 13.99 -16.92
C GLU A 74 11.23 13.96 -18.13
N GLY A 75 10.08 14.65 -18.05
CA GLY A 75 9.14 14.84 -19.17
C GLY A 75 7.68 14.47 -18.88
N ALA A 76 6.88 14.20 -19.92
CA ALA A 76 5.51 13.68 -19.79
C ALA A 76 5.44 12.18 -20.12
N ARG A 77 5.18 11.32 -19.11
CA ARG A 77 4.96 9.87 -19.27
C ARG A 77 3.46 9.58 -19.36
N ALA A 78 3.13 8.41 -19.91
CA ALA A 78 1.77 7.89 -19.82
C ALA A 78 1.38 7.70 -18.34
N MET A 79 0.12 7.98 -17.99
CA MET A 79 -0.37 7.78 -16.62
C MET A 79 -0.32 6.32 -16.18
N MET A 80 -0.24 5.38 -17.13
CA MET A 80 -0.08 3.95 -16.92
C MET A 80 0.98 3.44 -17.90
N GLU A 81 2.03 2.79 -17.37
CA GLU A 81 3.09 2.16 -18.18
C GLU A 81 3.10 0.65 -17.90
N GLU A 82 3.34 -0.16 -18.93
CA GLU A 82 3.62 -1.58 -18.77
C GLU A 82 5.02 -1.75 -18.17
N MET A 83 5.10 -2.53 -17.09
CA MET A 83 6.34 -2.82 -16.37
C MET A 83 6.52 -4.32 -16.25
N THR A 84 7.76 -4.74 -16.02
CA THR A 84 8.08 -6.09 -15.53
C THR A 84 8.39 -6.01 -14.04
N LEU A 85 7.74 -6.84 -13.23
CA LEU A 85 8.04 -7.04 -11.81
C LEU A 85 8.66 -8.41 -11.62
N GLN A 86 9.88 -8.47 -11.08
CA GLN A 86 10.52 -9.70 -10.64
C GLN A 86 10.61 -9.70 -9.11
N VAL A 87 10.16 -10.79 -8.48
CA VAL A 87 10.17 -10.95 -7.02
C VAL A 87 10.88 -12.25 -6.64
N GLU A 88 11.83 -12.13 -5.71
CA GLU A 88 12.59 -13.23 -5.12
C GLU A 88 12.70 -13.03 -3.60
N GLY A 89 11.95 -13.82 -2.83
CA GLY A 89 11.78 -13.59 -1.40
C GLY A 89 11.10 -12.25 -1.14
N ASP A 90 11.74 -11.38 -0.36
CA ASP A 90 11.30 -10.00 -0.12
C ASP A 90 11.82 -8.99 -1.14
N SER A 91 12.74 -9.40 -2.02
CA SER A 91 13.40 -8.50 -2.96
C SER A 91 12.57 -8.36 -4.23
N ALA A 92 12.43 -7.13 -4.72
CA ALA A 92 11.69 -6.83 -5.94
C ALA A 92 12.46 -5.91 -6.88
N THR A 93 12.32 -6.18 -8.17
CA THR A 93 12.86 -5.35 -9.24
C THR A 93 11.73 -4.99 -10.21
N PHE A 94 11.47 -3.69 -10.35
CA PHE A 94 10.60 -3.13 -11.37
C PHE A 94 11.44 -2.67 -12.56
N THR A 95 11.08 -3.09 -13.77
CA THR A 95 11.70 -2.65 -15.02
C THR A 95 10.65 -2.00 -15.90
N ALA A 96 10.78 -0.70 -16.16
CA ALA A 96 9.91 0.07 -17.06
C ALA A 96 10.13 -0.33 -18.53
N ALA A 97 9.19 -0.02 -19.42
CA ALA A 97 9.29 -0.36 -20.84
C ALA A 97 10.50 0.30 -21.52
N GLN A 98 10.94 1.46 -21.01
CA GLN A 98 12.13 2.18 -21.47
C GLN A 98 13.46 1.65 -20.86
N GLY A 99 13.40 0.58 -20.06
CA GLY A 99 14.59 -0.09 -19.50
C GLY A 99 15.09 0.49 -18.17
N GLU A 100 14.39 1.47 -17.59
CA GLU A 100 14.69 1.96 -16.25
C GLU A 100 14.40 0.86 -15.21
N VAL A 101 15.35 0.65 -14.29
CA VAL A 101 15.29 -0.42 -13.29
C VAL A 101 15.27 0.18 -11.90
N VAL A 102 14.29 -0.24 -11.10
CA VAL A 102 14.11 0.17 -9.72
C VAL A 102 14.10 -1.07 -8.84
N LYS A 103 15.00 -1.09 -7.85
CA LYS A 103 15.14 -2.19 -6.90
C LYS A 103 14.68 -1.77 -5.51
N GLY A 104 14.21 -2.74 -4.75
CA GLY A 104 13.76 -2.50 -3.39
C GLY A 104 13.21 -3.77 -2.75
N LYS A 105 12.50 -3.58 -1.64
CA LYS A 105 11.89 -4.65 -0.86
C LYS A 105 10.39 -4.52 -0.79
N LEU A 106 9.70 -5.65 -0.89
CA LEU A 106 8.27 -5.77 -0.71
C LEU A 106 7.93 -6.20 0.71
N ARG A 107 6.84 -5.65 1.24
CA ARG A 107 6.26 -6.06 2.52
C ARG A 107 4.75 -5.99 2.45
N VAL A 108 4.07 -7.08 2.78
CA VAL A 108 2.62 -7.06 2.98
C VAL A 108 2.34 -6.48 4.38
N THR A 109 1.69 -5.32 4.45
CA THR A 109 1.43 -4.64 5.73
C THR A 109 0.01 -4.79 6.26
N SER A 110 -0.89 -5.25 5.40
CA SER A 110 -2.23 -5.64 5.82
C SER A 110 -2.79 -6.68 4.84
N PRO A 111 -3.96 -7.27 5.12
CA PRO A 111 -4.55 -8.28 4.25
C PRO A 111 -4.85 -7.80 2.83
N CYS A 112 -4.74 -6.52 2.52
CA CYS A 112 -5.01 -6.02 1.18
C CYS A 112 -4.04 -4.90 0.76
N SER A 113 -2.90 -4.77 1.44
CA SER A 113 -1.89 -3.74 1.17
C SER A 113 -0.49 -4.33 1.05
N LEU A 114 0.24 -3.84 0.05
CA LEU A 114 1.65 -4.13 -0.18
C LEU A 114 2.43 -2.82 -0.19
N GLU A 115 3.57 -2.81 0.48
CA GLU A 115 4.52 -1.71 0.47
C GLU A 115 5.77 -2.10 -0.32
N PHE A 116 6.31 -1.14 -1.05
CA PHE A 116 7.60 -1.21 -1.72
C PHE A 116 8.53 -0.13 -1.17
N ALA A 117 9.60 -0.56 -0.51
CA ALA A 117 10.68 0.30 -0.04
C ALA A 117 11.80 0.30 -1.08
N LYS A 118 12.02 1.44 -1.75
CA LYS A 118 13.04 1.57 -2.80
C LYS A 118 14.44 1.66 -2.19
N ASP A 119 15.41 0.99 -2.83
CA ASP A 119 16.79 0.99 -2.35
C ASP A 119 17.38 2.40 -2.38
N GLY A 120 17.92 2.84 -1.24
CA GLY A 120 18.61 4.13 -1.13
C GLY A 120 17.72 5.37 -1.03
N GLU A 121 16.39 5.20 -0.91
CA GLU A 121 15.44 6.30 -0.74
C GLU A 121 14.67 6.17 0.59
N GLU A 122 14.34 7.31 1.19
CA GLU A 122 13.43 7.34 2.34
C GLU A 122 11.98 7.36 1.87
N GLY A 123 11.17 6.49 2.46
CA GLY A 123 9.75 6.37 2.13
C GLY A 123 9.39 5.02 1.53
N GLN A 124 8.09 4.81 1.34
CA GLN A 124 7.52 3.56 0.85
C GLN A 124 6.36 3.88 -0.07
N LEU A 125 6.25 3.13 -1.15
CA LEU A 125 5.11 3.17 -2.05
C LEU A 125 4.11 2.11 -1.61
N ARG A 126 2.84 2.49 -1.49
CA ARG A 126 1.77 1.59 -1.09
C ARG A 126 0.91 1.24 -2.30
N PHE A 127 0.61 -0.04 -2.42
CA PHE A 127 -0.30 -0.61 -3.41
C PHE A 127 -1.40 -1.40 -2.71
N ASP A 128 -2.59 -1.37 -3.29
CA ASP A 128 -3.61 -2.37 -3.01
C ASP A 128 -3.19 -3.69 -3.65
N PHE A 129 -3.27 -4.77 -2.88
CA PHE A 129 -2.79 -6.09 -3.26
C PHE A 129 -3.79 -7.18 -2.92
N ALA A 130 -4.11 -8.00 -3.92
CA ALA A 130 -4.95 -9.18 -3.75
C ALA A 130 -4.41 -10.37 -4.52
N ALA A 131 -4.59 -11.56 -3.96
CA ALA A 131 -4.27 -12.82 -4.60
C ALA A 131 -5.39 -13.83 -4.34
N SER A 132 -5.84 -14.51 -5.39
CA SER A 132 -6.65 -15.73 -5.30
C SER A 132 -6.16 -16.76 -6.29
N GLY A 133 -5.64 -17.88 -5.78
CA GLY A 133 -5.03 -18.91 -6.61
C GLY A 133 -3.88 -18.34 -7.45
N ALA A 134 -4.01 -18.45 -8.77
CA ALA A 134 -3.04 -17.92 -9.74
C ALA A 134 -3.28 -16.45 -10.11
N ASP A 135 -4.42 -15.88 -9.71
CA ASP A 135 -4.80 -14.52 -10.06
C ASP A 135 -4.26 -13.56 -9.01
N VAL A 136 -3.41 -12.63 -9.45
CA VAL A 136 -2.76 -11.64 -8.59
C VAL A 136 -3.05 -10.25 -9.13
N TYR A 137 -3.37 -9.33 -8.24
CA TYR A 137 -3.72 -7.94 -8.56
C TYR A 137 -2.86 -6.99 -7.73
N LEU A 138 -2.36 -5.94 -8.38
CA LEU A 138 -1.56 -4.90 -7.74
C LEU A 138 -1.87 -3.55 -8.37
N GLY A 139 -2.22 -2.55 -7.57
CA GLY A 139 -2.52 -1.22 -8.09
C GLY A 139 -3.11 -0.28 -7.07
N LEU A 140 -3.93 0.66 -7.55
CA LEU A 140 -4.73 1.56 -6.72
C LEU A 140 -6.21 1.30 -6.99
N GLY A 141 -7.04 1.26 -5.95
CA GLY A 141 -8.50 1.25 -6.11
C GLY A 141 -9.27 0.51 -5.03
N GLY A 142 -8.60 -0.13 -4.07
CA GLY A 142 -9.23 -0.92 -3.00
C GLY A 142 -9.51 -2.35 -3.42
N VAL A 143 -9.09 -3.29 -2.56
CA VAL A 143 -9.34 -4.72 -2.70
C VAL A 143 -9.82 -5.30 -1.40
N GLY A 144 -10.45 -6.47 -1.48
CA GLY A 144 -10.71 -7.29 -0.32
C GLY A 144 -9.94 -8.59 -0.30
N THR A 145 -10.03 -9.26 0.83
CA THR A 145 -9.46 -10.58 1.03
C THR A 145 -10.41 -11.37 1.91
N LYS A 146 -10.64 -12.62 1.53
CA LYS A 146 -11.45 -13.53 2.32
C LYS A 146 -10.72 -13.86 3.62
N LEU A 147 -11.44 -13.80 4.74
CA LEU A 147 -10.94 -14.16 6.08
C LEU A 147 -11.92 -15.12 6.72
N GLY A 148 -11.61 -16.42 6.71
CA GLY A 148 -12.52 -17.47 7.17
C GLY A 148 -13.84 -17.46 6.37
N GLU A 149 -14.96 -17.30 7.08
CA GLU A 149 -16.30 -17.15 6.48
C GLU A 149 -16.61 -15.71 6.03
N GLY A 150 -15.76 -14.75 6.43
CA GLY A 150 -15.94 -13.33 6.20
C GLY A 150 -15.00 -12.75 5.15
N PHE A 151 -14.95 -11.42 5.09
CA PHE A 151 -14.05 -10.65 4.24
C PHE A 151 -13.53 -9.42 4.97
N ILE A 152 -12.33 -8.99 4.59
CA ILE A 152 -11.81 -7.67 4.91
C ILE A 152 -11.61 -6.90 3.62
N THR A 153 -12.00 -5.63 3.58
CA THR A 153 -11.58 -4.69 2.55
C THR A 153 -10.70 -3.62 3.15
N CYS A 154 -9.69 -3.22 2.39
CA CYS A 154 -8.77 -2.17 2.78
C CYS A 154 -9.18 -0.87 2.12
N GLU A 155 -9.36 0.15 2.95
CA GLU A 155 -9.52 1.55 2.56
C GLU A 155 -8.29 2.32 3.03
N ASN A 156 -8.05 3.51 2.48
CA ASN A 156 -6.83 4.29 2.71
C ASN A 156 -6.32 4.25 4.17
N ASN A 157 -7.22 4.50 5.13
CA ASN A 157 -6.91 4.53 6.57
C ASN A 157 -7.85 3.68 7.41
N ALA A 158 -8.58 2.76 6.78
CA ALA A 158 -9.60 1.97 7.47
C ALA A 158 -9.71 0.56 6.90
N PHE A 159 -10.27 -0.34 7.69
CA PHE A 159 -10.59 -1.69 7.28
C PHE A 159 -12.09 -1.92 7.45
N VAL A 160 -12.75 -2.46 6.43
CA VAL A 160 -14.14 -2.91 6.57
C VAL A 160 -14.12 -4.42 6.70
N VAL A 161 -14.55 -4.93 7.85
CA VAL A 161 -14.63 -6.36 8.13
C VAL A 161 -16.07 -6.80 8.11
N TYR A 162 -16.38 -7.77 7.26
CA TYR A 162 -17.62 -8.52 7.26
C TYR A 162 -17.39 -9.88 7.91
N ASP A 163 -18.12 -10.19 8.98
CA ASP A 163 -17.97 -11.43 9.74
C ASP A 163 -18.98 -12.53 9.35
N GLY A 164 -19.67 -12.36 8.21
CA GLY A 164 -20.79 -13.22 7.80
C GLY A 164 -22.15 -12.71 8.26
N LYS A 165 -22.21 -11.70 9.15
CA LYS A 165 -23.48 -11.16 9.68
C LYS A 165 -23.54 -9.64 9.58
N ALA A 166 -22.50 -8.94 10.01
CA ALA A 166 -22.46 -7.48 10.05
C ALA A 166 -21.15 -6.96 9.48
N CYS A 167 -21.15 -5.70 9.08
CA CYS A 167 -19.93 -5.00 8.68
C CYS A 167 -19.51 -4.00 9.74
N LYS A 168 -18.20 -3.98 10.02
CA LYS A 168 -17.57 -3.06 10.95
C LYS A 168 -16.42 -2.35 10.29
N VAL A 169 -16.33 -1.04 10.50
CA VAL A 169 -15.20 -0.23 10.07
C VAL A 169 -14.24 -0.01 11.22
N TYR A 170 -12.98 -0.33 10.99
CA TYR A 170 -11.87 -0.13 11.91
C TYR A 170 -10.93 0.91 11.32
N GLU A 171 -10.95 2.12 11.86
CA GLU A 171 -10.05 3.19 11.42
C GLU A 171 -8.73 3.13 12.18
N ALA A 172 -7.61 3.27 11.47
CA ALA A 172 -6.30 3.35 12.07
C ALA A 172 -6.15 4.65 12.87
N LYS A 173 -5.55 4.55 14.06
CA LYS A 173 -5.18 5.70 14.88
C LYS A 173 -3.91 6.35 14.32
N PHE A 174 -3.98 7.65 14.09
CA PHE A 174 -2.81 8.45 13.75
C PHE A 174 -2.18 9.01 15.04
N GLY A 175 -0.94 8.64 15.33
CA GLY A 175 -0.19 9.18 16.47
C GLY A 175 0.77 8.16 17.12
N PRO A 176 1.37 8.50 18.28
CA PRO A 176 2.39 7.67 18.94
C PRO A 176 1.84 6.37 19.54
N LYS A 177 0.52 6.15 19.47
CA LYS A 177 -0.13 4.89 19.86
C LYS A 177 -0.72 4.26 18.61
N GLU A 178 0.02 3.29 18.07
CA GLU A 178 -0.47 2.43 17.01
C GLU A 178 -1.68 1.63 17.50
N GLY A 179 -2.69 1.46 16.64
CA GLY A 179 -3.91 0.73 16.96
C GLY A 179 -5.12 1.25 16.20
N PHE A 180 -6.32 0.88 16.64
CA PHE A 180 -7.57 1.18 15.96
C PHE A 180 -8.52 1.97 16.86
N GLU A 181 -9.34 2.81 16.22
CA GLU A 181 -10.52 3.37 16.86
C GLU A 181 -11.54 2.27 17.18
N PRO A 182 -12.48 2.50 18.12
CA PRO A 182 -13.60 1.61 18.33
C PRO A 182 -14.33 1.34 17.01
N ALA A 183 -14.64 0.07 16.76
CA ALA A 183 -15.27 -0.33 15.51
C ALA A 183 -16.67 0.29 15.37
N ILE A 184 -16.98 0.78 14.17
CA ILE A 184 -18.29 1.36 13.84
C ILE A 184 -19.04 0.37 12.98
N GLU A 185 -20.24 -0.04 13.39
CA GLU A 185 -21.10 -0.87 12.56
C GLU A 185 -21.66 -0.05 11.38
N VAL A 186 -21.60 -0.62 10.19
CA VAL A 186 -22.01 0.04 8.94
C VAL A 186 -22.93 -0.87 8.13
N ASN A 187 -23.70 -0.25 7.25
CA ASN A 187 -24.53 -0.99 6.32
C ASN A 187 -23.67 -1.71 5.28
N CYS A 188 -23.97 -2.98 5.05
CA CYS A 188 -23.40 -3.73 3.95
C CYS A 188 -24.33 -4.83 3.47
N SER A 189 -24.06 -5.33 2.26
CA SER A 189 -24.83 -6.41 1.66
C SER A 189 -24.03 -7.14 0.60
N PHE A 190 -24.42 -8.40 0.36
CA PHE A 190 -23.97 -9.19 -0.78
C PHE A 190 -25.13 -9.39 -1.76
N ALA A 191 -24.83 -9.23 -3.05
CA ALA A 191 -25.69 -9.64 -4.15
C ALA A 191 -24.86 -10.44 -5.15
N GLY A 192 -24.96 -11.76 -5.11
CA GLY A 192 -24.05 -12.64 -5.85
C GLY A 192 -22.60 -12.49 -5.36
N ASP A 193 -21.68 -12.19 -6.27
CA ASP A 193 -20.26 -11.94 -5.99
C ASP A 193 -19.95 -10.46 -5.72
N THR A 194 -20.99 -9.62 -5.63
CA THR A 194 -20.84 -8.17 -5.41
C THR A 194 -21.08 -7.83 -3.95
N PHE A 195 -20.06 -7.27 -3.31
CA PHE A 195 -20.11 -6.72 -1.96
C PHE A 195 -20.32 -5.21 -2.00
N ARG A 196 -21.27 -4.73 -1.22
CA ARG A 196 -21.62 -3.31 -1.10
C ARG A 196 -21.53 -2.89 0.35
N TYR A 197 -20.91 -1.76 0.65
CA TYR A 197 -20.81 -1.25 2.02
C TYR A 197 -20.70 0.27 2.04
N GLN A 198 -21.09 0.84 3.17
CA GLN A 198 -20.87 2.25 3.48
C GLN A 198 -19.69 2.40 4.43
N VAL A 199 -19.10 3.59 4.45
CA VAL A 199 -18.07 3.97 5.42
C VAL A 199 -18.53 5.22 6.18
N PRO A 200 -18.05 5.45 7.42
CA PRO A 200 -18.32 6.69 8.14
C PRO A 200 -17.90 7.92 7.33
N SER A 201 -18.64 9.02 7.50
CA SER A 201 -18.27 10.30 6.90
C SER A 201 -17.01 10.84 7.55
N PHE A 202 -16.05 11.27 6.72
CA PHE A 202 -14.83 11.92 7.19
C PHE A 202 -15.10 13.20 8.01
N MET A 203 -16.18 13.92 7.69
CA MET A 203 -16.55 15.17 8.36
C MET A 203 -17.31 14.94 9.67
N ASP A 204 -18.02 13.82 9.78
CA ASP A 204 -18.87 13.49 10.92
C ASP A 204 -18.98 11.98 11.06
N LYS A 205 -18.09 11.38 11.85
CA LYS A 205 -18.02 9.91 12.03
C LYS A 205 -19.28 9.30 12.65
N THR A 206 -20.22 10.11 13.14
CA THR A 206 -21.53 9.63 13.63
C THR A 206 -22.52 9.39 12.49
N LYS A 207 -22.19 9.81 11.26
CA LYS A 207 -22.99 9.62 10.06
C LYS A 207 -22.25 8.71 9.09
N LEU A 208 -23.02 7.91 8.36
CA LEU A 208 -22.50 7.15 7.23
C LEU A 208 -22.47 8.04 5.99
N ASN A 209 -21.49 7.82 5.13
CA ASN A 209 -21.50 8.39 3.79
C ASN A 209 -22.69 7.80 3.01
N GLU A 210 -23.39 8.64 2.26
CA GLU A 210 -24.48 8.20 1.38
C GLU A 210 -23.92 7.33 0.24
N GLU A 211 -22.69 7.61 -0.18
CA GLU A 211 -21.98 6.82 -1.16
C GLU A 211 -21.76 5.38 -0.67
N THR A 212 -22.21 4.42 -1.48
CA THR A 212 -21.98 3.00 -1.25
C THR A 212 -20.81 2.55 -2.10
N LEU A 213 -19.76 2.07 -1.45
CA LEU A 213 -18.62 1.46 -2.11
C LEU A 213 -19.01 0.07 -2.61
N VAL A 214 -18.52 -0.27 -3.79
CA VAL A 214 -18.81 -1.54 -4.46
C VAL A 214 -17.50 -2.27 -4.73
N ARG A 215 -17.50 -3.56 -4.42
CA ARG A 215 -16.42 -4.50 -4.68
C ARG A 215 -16.99 -5.79 -5.25
N SER A 216 -16.25 -6.49 -6.10
CA SER A 216 -16.78 -7.65 -6.81
C SER A 216 -15.75 -8.75 -7.06
N GLY A 217 -16.24 -9.97 -7.22
CA GLY A 217 -15.43 -11.16 -7.46
C GLY A 217 -14.82 -11.75 -6.19
N GLU A 218 -14.03 -12.81 -6.34
CA GLU A 218 -13.52 -13.61 -5.21
C GLU A 218 -12.64 -12.81 -4.24
N VAL A 219 -11.89 -11.84 -4.76
CA VAL A 219 -11.02 -10.94 -3.97
C VAL A 219 -11.58 -9.52 -3.85
N LEU A 220 -12.88 -9.34 -4.12
CA LEU A 220 -13.60 -8.08 -3.91
C LEU A 220 -12.83 -6.86 -4.49
N LEU A 221 -12.60 -6.88 -5.79
CA LEU A 221 -11.94 -5.79 -6.50
C LEU A 221 -12.91 -4.63 -6.72
N SER A 222 -12.40 -3.41 -6.59
CA SER A 222 -13.07 -2.25 -7.17
C SER A 222 -13.04 -2.27 -8.69
N GLU A 223 -13.89 -1.44 -9.30
CA GLU A 223 -13.91 -1.27 -10.75
C GLU A 223 -12.54 -0.84 -11.30
N GLN A 224 -11.84 0.06 -10.62
CA GLN A 224 -10.51 0.55 -11.03
C GLN A 224 -9.47 -0.56 -11.16
N LEU A 225 -9.50 -1.58 -10.29
CA LEU A 225 -8.51 -2.66 -10.28
C LEU A 225 -8.84 -3.81 -11.23
N ARG A 226 -10.08 -3.94 -11.70
CA ARG A 226 -10.52 -5.12 -12.46
C ARG A 226 -9.89 -5.26 -13.84
N ASP A 227 -9.72 -4.15 -14.56
CA ASP A 227 -9.51 -4.23 -16.01
C ASP A 227 -8.04 -4.12 -16.45
N ASP A 228 -7.16 -3.50 -15.66
CA ASP A 228 -5.75 -3.24 -16.06
C ASP A 228 -4.70 -3.60 -14.99
N HIS A 229 -5.10 -4.06 -13.81
CA HIS A 229 -4.18 -4.26 -12.67
C HIS A 229 -3.94 -5.72 -12.31
N LYS A 230 -4.43 -6.65 -13.14
CA LYS A 230 -4.12 -8.08 -13.03
C LYS A 230 -2.70 -8.33 -13.54
N LEU A 231 -1.89 -8.98 -12.71
CA LEU A 231 -0.54 -9.40 -13.07
C LEU A 231 -0.61 -10.58 -14.03
N THR A 232 0.22 -10.55 -15.07
CA THR A 232 0.37 -11.65 -16.03
C THR A 232 1.71 -12.31 -15.81
N LYS A 233 1.72 -13.59 -15.43
CA LYS A 233 2.96 -14.33 -15.19
C LYS A 233 3.74 -14.53 -16.50
N LYS A 234 5.04 -14.30 -16.47
CA LYS A 234 5.97 -14.56 -17.58
C LYS A 234 6.56 -15.97 -17.52
#